data_AF-A0A1I7S0D7-F1
#
_entry.id   AF-A0A1I7S0D7-F1
#
_cell.length_a   1.000
_cell.length_b   1.000
_cell.length_c   1.000
_cell.angle_alpha   90.00
_cell.angle_beta   90.00
_cell.angle_gamma   90.00
#
_symmetry.space_group_name_H-M   'P 1'
#
loop_
_entity.id
_entity.type
_entity.pdbx_description
1 polymer ?
#
loop_
_entity_poly.entity_id
_entity_poly.type
_entity_poly.pdbx_seq_one_letter_code
_entity_poly.pdbx_strand_id
1 'polypeptide(L)'
;MNRLFVIVILSFLVASTMGKPNCPENSIFTPCGPACPLTCEDLVEKVDPKTRGCIQVCIEGCECNKGFALFENKCVKQETCSQLVKKSE
;
A
#
# COMPACT_ATOMS: atom_id res chain seq x y z
N MET A 1 12.75 -28.54 33.53
CA MET A 1 12.60 -27.79 32.25
C MET A 1 13.94 -27.12 31.96
N ASN A 2 14.70 -27.67 31.01
CA ASN A 2 16.09 -27.29 30.79
C ASN A 2 16.20 -25.82 30.37
N ARG A 3 17.14 -25.05 30.95
CA ARG A 3 17.34 -23.62 30.60
C ARG A 3 17.58 -23.41 29.10
N LEU A 4 18.25 -24.38 28.44
CA LEU A 4 18.40 -24.39 26.99
C LEU A 4 17.05 -24.45 26.24
N PHE A 5 16.08 -25.20 26.76
CA PHE A 5 14.77 -25.34 26.13
C PHE A 5 13.99 -24.02 26.13
N VAL A 6 14.09 -23.27 27.24
CA VAL A 6 13.47 -21.94 27.36
C VAL A 6 14.10 -20.94 26.38
N ILE A 7 15.43 -20.97 26.23
CA ILE A 7 16.14 -20.10 25.28
C ILE A 7 15.75 -20.41 23.84
N VAL A 8 15.66 -21.69 23.47
CA VAL A 8 15.23 -22.11 22.13
C VAL A 8 13.81 -21.61 21.83
N ILE A 9 12.87 -21.79 22.76
CA ILE A 9 11.49 -21.30 22.60
C ILE A 9 11.47 -19.78 22.42
N LEU A 10 12.21 -19.03 23.23
CA LEU A 10 12.28 -17.57 23.12
C LEU A 10 12.87 -17.13 21.76
N SER A 11 13.92 -17.79 21.28
CA SER A 11 14.51 -17.48 19.97
C SER A 11 13.56 -17.73 18.80
N PHE A 12 12.78 -18.83 18.84
CA PHE A 12 11.75 -19.12 17.83
C PHE A 12 10.61 -18.09 17.86
N LEU A 13 10.18 -17.67 19.05
CA LEU A 13 9.16 -16.63 19.20
C LEU A 13 9.65 -15.28 18.67
N VAL A 14 10.91 -14.91 18.89
CA VAL A 14 11.51 -13.65 18.39
C VAL A 14 11.69 -13.64 16.86
N ALA A 15 12.01 -14.78 16.25
CA ALA A 15 12.10 -14.89 14.78
C ALA A 15 10.74 -14.68 14.07
N SER A 16 9.63 -14.88 14.79
CA SER A 16 8.27 -14.78 14.25
C SER A 16 7.75 -13.33 14.17
N THR A 17 8.45 -12.36 14.76
CA THR A 17 7.98 -10.98 14.93
C THR A 17 8.55 -9.97 13.93
N MET A 18 9.20 -10.41 12.84
CA MET A 18 9.54 -9.51 11.73
C MET A 18 8.27 -9.23 10.91
N GLY A 19 7.37 -8.42 11.48
CA GLY A 19 6.14 -7.99 10.83
C GLY A 19 6.47 -7.16 9.61
N LYS A 20 6.17 -7.69 8.42
CA LYS A 20 6.03 -6.87 7.21
C LYS A 20 5.06 -5.74 7.56
N PRO A 21 5.33 -4.47 7.21
CA PRO A 21 4.36 -3.40 7.41
C PRO A 21 3.01 -3.84 6.83
N ASN A 22 1.97 -3.80 7.66
CA ASN A 22 0.64 -4.25 7.27
C ASN A 22 0.08 -3.29 6.22
N CYS A 23 0.19 -3.67 4.95
CA CYS A 23 -0.43 -2.94 3.87
C CYS A 23 -1.92 -3.30 3.77
N PRO A 24 -2.79 -2.35 3.41
CA PRO A 24 -4.20 -2.63 3.19
C PRO A 24 -4.40 -3.64 2.05
N GLU A 25 -5.60 -4.21 1.97
CA GLU A 25 -5.94 -5.14 0.90
C GLU A 25 -5.69 -4.52 -0.49
N ASN A 26 -5.23 -5.34 -1.44
CA ASN A 26 -4.87 -4.93 -2.79
C ASN A 26 -3.72 -3.90 -2.87
N SER A 27 -2.81 -3.93 -1.90
CA SER A 27 -1.57 -3.15 -1.94
C SER A 27 -0.36 -3.97 -1.51
N ILE A 28 0.82 -3.49 -1.89
CA ILE A 28 2.10 -4.12 -1.60
C ILE A 28 3.06 -3.11 -1.01
N PHE A 29 3.78 -3.51 0.03
CA PHE A 29 4.85 -2.68 0.56
C PHE A 29 5.98 -2.57 -0.46
N THR A 30 6.34 -1.35 -0.82
CA THR A 30 7.48 -1.02 -1.65
C THR A 30 8.47 -0.15 -0.87
N PRO A 31 9.78 -0.48 -0.89
CA PRO A 31 10.81 0.39 -0.32
C PRO A 31 11.11 1.62 -1.20
N CYS A 32 10.62 1.63 -2.44
CA CYS A 32 10.76 2.77 -3.35
C CYS A 32 9.52 2.84 -4.23
N GLY A 33 8.50 3.57 -3.78
CA GLY A 33 7.30 3.93 -4.54
C GLY A 33 7.27 5.43 -4.89
N PRO A 34 6.37 5.86 -5.78
CA PRO A 34 6.22 7.27 -6.17
C PRO A 34 5.67 8.13 -5.02
N ALA A 35 5.98 9.44 -5.02
CA ALA A 35 5.42 10.39 -4.04
C ALA A 35 3.92 10.58 -4.13
N CYS A 36 3.35 10.49 -5.34
CA CYS A 36 1.92 10.61 -5.54
C CYS A 36 1.40 9.27 -6.06
N PRO A 37 0.72 8.47 -5.21
CA PRO A 37 0.04 7.28 -5.70
C PRO A 37 -1.09 7.66 -6.66
N LEU A 38 -1.49 6.71 -7.51
CA LEU A 38 -2.63 6.87 -8.39
C LEU A 38 -3.93 6.85 -7.57
N THR A 39 -4.75 7.90 -7.69
CA THR A 39 -6.06 8.02 -7.01
C THR A 39 -7.22 7.77 -7.97
N CYS A 40 -8.41 7.52 -7.45
CA CYS A 40 -9.61 7.41 -8.28
C CYS A 40 -9.96 8.75 -8.95
N GLU A 41 -9.77 9.87 -8.26
CA GLU A 41 -9.95 11.23 -8.79
C GLU A 41 -9.08 11.44 -10.03
N ASP A 42 -7.80 11.02 -10.00
CA ASP A 42 -6.90 11.11 -11.15
C ASP A 42 -7.47 10.42 -12.40
N LEU A 43 -8.10 9.25 -12.21
CA LEU A 43 -8.67 8.46 -13.30
C LEU A 43 -9.96 9.09 -13.85
N VAL A 44 -10.78 9.67 -12.98
CA VAL A 44 -12.05 10.31 -13.36
C VAL A 44 -11.78 11.63 -14.07
N GLU A 45 -10.87 12.45 -13.56
CA GLU A 45 -10.46 13.73 -14.14
C GLU A 45 -9.52 13.55 -15.34
N LYS A 46 -9.08 12.32 -15.63
CA LYS A 46 -8.11 11.97 -16.69
C LYS A 46 -6.81 12.77 -16.55
N VAL A 47 -6.36 12.94 -15.31
CA VAL A 47 -5.13 13.64 -14.98
C VAL A 47 -3.95 12.70 -15.18
N ASP A 48 -3.04 13.08 -16.08
CA ASP A 48 -1.80 12.32 -16.26
C ASP A 48 -0.90 12.52 -15.03
N PRO A 49 -0.37 11.45 -14.41
CA PRO A 49 0.58 11.57 -13.30
C PRO A 49 1.80 12.46 -13.60
N LYS A 50 2.20 12.55 -14.87
CA LYS A 50 3.28 13.44 -15.34
C LYS A 50 2.90 14.91 -15.30
N THR A 51 1.64 15.25 -15.55
CA THR A 51 1.17 16.64 -15.51
C THR A 51 0.93 17.12 -14.09
N ARG A 52 0.76 16.21 -13.12
CA ARG A 52 0.73 16.52 -11.68
C ARG A 52 2.08 16.91 -11.08
N GLY A 53 3.17 16.85 -11.85
CA GLY A 53 4.51 17.10 -11.32
C GLY A 53 4.93 16.03 -10.31
N CYS A 54 4.41 14.80 -10.45
CA CYS A 54 4.81 13.69 -9.58
C CYS A 54 6.28 13.35 -9.84
N ILE A 55 7.14 13.73 -8.89
CA ILE A 55 8.56 13.40 -8.95
C ILE A 55 8.71 11.92 -8.58
N GLN A 56 9.52 11.20 -9.37
CA GLN A 56 10.01 9.88 -9.01
C GLN A 56 11.03 10.01 -7.87
N VAL A 57 10.54 10.12 -6.65
CA VAL A 57 11.33 10.02 -5.41
C VAL A 57 11.03 8.68 -4.77
N CYS A 58 12.05 7.98 -4.26
CA CYS A 58 11.86 6.73 -3.53
C CYS A 58 11.23 7.01 -2.17
N ILE A 59 9.95 6.69 -2.05
CA ILE A 59 9.23 6.75 -0.77
C ILE A 59 8.86 5.34 -0.35
N GLU A 60 9.26 4.97 0.86
CA GLU A 60 8.86 3.71 1.49
C GLU A 60 7.38 3.77 1.87
N GLY A 61 6.59 2.79 1.45
CA GLY A 61 5.16 2.78 1.73
C GLY A 61 4.40 1.64 1.06
N CYS A 62 3.08 1.66 1.18
CA CYS A 62 2.21 0.70 0.50
C CYS A 62 1.73 1.29 -0.83
N GLU A 63 1.95 0.57 -1.92
CA GLU A 63 1.50 0.94 -3.26
C GLU A 63 0.34 0.03 -3.67
N CYS A 64 -0.72 0.61 -4.25
CA CYS A 64 -1.82 -0.20 -4.77
C CYS A 64 -1.32 -1.14 -5.88
N ASN A 65 -1.81 -2.37 -5.87
CA ASN A 65 -1.51 -3.34 -6.92
C ASN A 65 -1.95 -2.80 -8.29
N LYS A 66 -1.33 -3.29 -9.37
CA LYS A 66 -1.73 -2.96 -10.74
C LYS A 66 -3.23 -3.23 -10.96
N GLY A 67 -3.93 -2.27 -11.55
CA GLY A 67 -5.38 -2.33 -11.76
C GLY A 67 -6.22 -1.82 -10.59
N PHE A 68 -5.56 -1.35 -9.52
CA PHE A 68 -6.19 -0.67 -8.39
C PHE A 68 -5.76 0.80 -8.33
N ALA A 69 -6.55 1.61 -7.65
CA ALA A 69 -6.27 3.01 -7.36
C ALA A 69 -6.70 3.33 -5.92
N LEU A 70 -6.10 4.37 -5.35
CA LEU A 70 -6.38 4.81 -3.99
C LEU A 70 -7.71 5.58 -3.94
N PHE A 71 -8.60 5.19 -3.05
CA PHE A 71 -9.82 5.92 -2.68
C PHE A 71 -10.04 5.76 -1.17
N GLU A 72 -10.12 6.88 -0.43
CA GLU A 72 -10.31 6.90 1.03
C GLU A 72 -9.40 5.90 1.81
N ASN A 73 -8.09 5.89 1.50
CA ASN A 73 -7.09 5.00 2.10
C ASN A 73 -7.24 3.49 1.77
N LYS A 74 -8.07 3.14 0.79
CA LYS A 74 -8.22 1.77 0.30
C LYS A 74 -7.85 1.66 -1.16
N CYS A 75 -7.26 0.54 -1.54
CA CYS A 75 -7.01 0.22 -2.95
C CYS A 75 -8.25 -0.46 -3.53
N VAL A 76 -8.97 0.27 -4.37
CA VAL A 76 -10.19 -0.17 -5.06
C VAL A 76 -9.89 -0.42 -6.53
N LYS A 77 -10.72 -1.22 -7.21
CA LYS A 77 -10.51 -1.48 -8.64
C LYS A 77 -10.75 -0.22 -9.45
N GLN A 78 -9.91 0.03 -10.44
CA GLN A 78 -10.02 1.20 -11.32
C GLN A 78 -11.40 1.30 -12.00
N GLU A 79 -12.00 0.16 -12.35
CA GLU A 79 -13.34 0.08 -12.94
C GLU A 79 -14.47 0.63 -12.04
N THR A 80 -14.26 0.65 -10.72
CA THR A 80 -15.23 1.16 -9.74
C THR A 80 -15.06 2.64 -9.42
N CYS A 81 -13.94 3.27 -9.81
CA CYS A 81 -13.62 4.65 -9.45
C CYS A 81 -14.71 5.65 -9.87
N SER A 82 -15.22 5.56 -11.10
CA SER A 82 -16.26 6.47 -11.61
C SER A 82 -17.54 6.46 -10.80
N GLN A 83 -17.85 5.36 -10.09
CA GLN A 83 -19.02 5.27 -9.22
C GLN A 83 -18.72 5.78 -7.81
N LEU A 84 -17.51 5.53 -7.31
CA LEU A 84 -17.06 5.93 -5.98
C LEU A 84 -16.93 7.45 -5.87
N VAL A 85 -16.26 8.09 -6.84
CA VAL A 85 -16.07 9.55 -6.87
C VAL A 85 -17.42 10.29 -6.96
N LYS A 86 -18.38 9.74 -7.72
CA LYS A 86 -19.74 10.30 -7.81
C LYS A 86 -20.56 10.18 -6.52
N LYS A 87 -20.20 9.25 -5.64
CA LYS A 87 -20.89 9.03 -4.36
C LYS A 87 -20.36 9.94 -3.25
N SER A 88 -19.14 10.44 -3.40
CA SER A 88 -18.48 11.34 -2.43
C SER A 88 -18.76 12.82 -2.66
N GLU A 89 -19.43 13.18 -3.75
CA GLU A 89 -19.93 14.54 -4.05
C GLU A 89 -21.35 14.74 -3.52
#